data_AF-A0AAV5CK31-F1
#
_entry.id   AF-A0AAV5CK31-F1
#
_cell.length_a   1.000
_cell.length_b   1.000
_cell.length_c   1.000
_cell.angle_alpha   90.00
_cell.angle_beta   90.00
_cell.angle_gamma   90.00
#
_symmetry.space_group_name_H-M   'P 1'
#
loop_
_entity.id
_entity.type
_entity.pdbx_description
1 polymer ?
#
loop_
_entity_poly.entity_id
_entity_poly.type
_entity_poly.pdbx_seq_one_letter_code
_entity_poly.pdbx_strand_id
1 'polypeptide(L)'
;MATLHHHPVLSVRWRPPPPCICLPRRPLKPHQLVPRAAAISTTVAESALQDFRRWLSSQGAGEGKAYPAAVPEGLGLVAARDLPRGEVVAEVPKKLWMDADAVAASDIGRACAGGDLRPWVAVALLLLREAARGADSPWAPYLAILPRQTDSTIFWSEEELLEIQGTQLLSTTMGVKDYVQSEFDSVEAKIINANKDLFPDTITYDDFLWAFGVLRSRVFPELRGDKLALIPFADLVSSKCKACRSIFYYSSSID
;
A
#
# COMPACT_ATOMS: atom_id res chain seq x y z
N MET A 1 20.85 -42.50 -76.00
CA MET A 1 19.39 -42.36 -76.19
C MET A 1 18.73 -42.44 -74.82
N ALA A 2 18.39 -41.30 -74.21
CA ALA A 2 17.51 -41.24 -73.05
C ALA A 2 16.83 -39.86 -73.04
N THR A 3 15.52 -39.94 -73.20
CA THR A 3 14.44 -38.94 -73.27
C THR A 3 14.52 -37.74 -72.32
N LEU A 4 14.42 -36.53 -72.91
CA LEU A 4 14.07 -35.28 -72.24
C LEU A 4 12.57 -35.25 -71.94
N HIS A 5 12.20 -35.21 -70.66
CA HIS A 5 10.83 -34.94 -70.23
C HIS A 5 10.60 -33.42 -70.06
N HIS A 6 9.57 -32.93 -70.73
CA HIS A 6 8.99 -31.59 -70.53
C HIS A 6 8.36 -31.47 -69.14
N HIS A 7 8.73 -30.43 -68.39
CA HIS A 7 7.91 -29.88 -67.31
C HIS A 7 7.27 -28.55 -67.76
N PRO A 8 5.95 -28.34 -67.56
CA PRO A 8 5.26 -27.13 -67.95
C PRO A 8 5.56 -25.98 -66.98
N VAL A 9 5.81 -24.80 -67.55
CA VAL A 9 5.97 -23.53 -66.84
C VAL A 9 4.62 -23.08 -66.28
N LEU A 10 4.44 -23.18 -64.95
CA LEU A 10 3.32 -22.55 -64.26
C LEU A 10 3.59 -21.04 -64.12
N SER A 11 2.86 -20.25 -64.91
CA SER A 11 2.81 -18.79 -64.81
C SER A 11 2.20 -18.38 -63.47
N VAL A 12 3.03 -17.86 -62.56
CA VAL A 12 2.58 -17.23 -61.32
C VAL A 12 2.04 -15.83 -61.69
N ARG A 13 0.71 -15.70 -61.78
CA ARG A 13 0.05 -14.40 -61.87
C ARG A 13 0.27 -13.61 -60.57
N TRP A 14 1.09 -12.57 -60.65
CA TRP A 14 1.25 -11.57 -59.59
C TRP A 14 -0.11 -10.88 -59.34
N ARG A 15 -0.66 -11.01 -58.13
CA ARG A 15 -1.79 -10.19 -57.67
C ARG A 15 -1.23 -9.04 -56.83
N PRO A 16 -1.52 -7.77 -57.16
CA PRO A 16 -1.11 -6.66 -56.30
C PRO A 16 -1.86 -6.73 -54.96
N PRO A 17 -1.25 -6.30 -53.85
CA PRO A 17 -1.92 -6.24 -52.55
C PRO A 17 -3.12 -5.29 -52.59
N PRO A 18 -4.16 -5.53 -51.77
CA PRO A 18 -5.30 -4.63 -51.69
C PRO A 18 -4.87 -3.24 -51.22
N PRO A 19 -5.55 -2.16 -51.67
CA PRO A 19 -5.19 -0.80 -51.30
C PRO A 19 -5.30 -0.62 -49.78
N CYS A 20 -4.20 -0.19 -49.16
CA CYS A 20 -4.18 0.23 -47.77
C CYS A 20 -5.14 1.40 -47.58
N ILE A 21 -6.25 1.16 -46.90
CA ILE A 21 -7.16 2.24 -46.44
C ILE A 21 -6.44 2.96 -45.30
N CYS A 22 -5.75 4.04 -45.65
CA CYS A 22 -5.21 4.98 -44.68
C CYS A 22 -6.37 5.76 -44.08
N LEU A 23 -6.90 5.29 -42.94
CA LEU A 23 -7.77 6.11 -42.11
C LEU A 23 -6.99 7.38 -41.72
N PRO A 24 -7.56 8.59 -41.91
CA PRO A 24 -6.90 9.80 -41.46
C PRO A 24 -6.72 9.70 -39.94
N ARG A 25 -5.47 9.60 -39.51
CA ARG A 25 -5.11 9.81 -38.10
C ARG A 25 -5.46 11.25 -37.79
N ARG A 26 -6.67 11.47 -37.25
CA ARG A 26 -7.00 12.71 -36.57
C ARG A 26 -5.90 12.89 -35.52
N PRO A 27 -5.18 14.02 -35.49
CA PRO A 27 -4.24 14.26 -34.41
C PRO A 27 -5.07 14.28 -33.14
N LEU A 28 -4.95 13.22 -32.33
CA LEU A 28 -5.32 13.29 -30.93
C LEU A 28 -4.50 14.46 -30.40
N LYS A 29 -5.19 15.56 -30.05
CA LYS A 29 -4.55 16.61 -29.28
C LYS A 29 -3.87 15.89 -28.11
N PRO A 30 -2.62 16.21 -27.79
CA PRO A 30 -2.08 15.78 -26.51
C PRO A 30 -3.02 16.38 -25.47
N HIS A 31 -3.96 15.57 -24.99
CA HIS A 31 -4.50 15.78 -23.67
C HIS A 31 -3.23 15.77 -22.83
N GLN A 32 -2.84 16.95 -22.38
CA GLN A 32 -1.94 17.06 -21.27
C GLN A 32 -2.61 16.19 -20.21
N LEU A 33 -2.10 14.97 -20.04
CA LEU A 33 -2.17 14.29 -18.77
C LEU A 33 -1.57 15.31 -17.84
N VAL A 34 -2.44 16.12 -17.20
CA VAL A 34 -2.03 16.95 -16.10
C VAL A 34 -1.50 15.93 -15.12
N PRO A 35 -0.17 15.83 -14.92
CA PRO A 35 0.33 14.86 -13.99
C PRO A 35 -0.18 15.33 -12.65
N ARG A 36 -1.01 14.54 -11.98
CA ARG A 36 -1.34 14.71 -10.56
C ARG A 36 -0.11 14.54 -9.65
N ALA A 37 1.10 14.63 -10.20
CA ALA A 37 2.36 14.62 -9.48
C ALA A 37 2.63 15.93 -8.70
N ALA A 38 1.74 16.92 -8.80
CA ALA A 38 1.76 18.10 -7.96
C ALA A 38 0.39 18.27 -7.30
N ALA A 39 0.35 18.16 -5.97
CA ALA A 39 -0.81 18.37 -5.09
C ALA A 39 -1.80 17.20 -4.95
N ILE A 40 -1.39 16.13 -4.27
CA ILE A 40 -1.78 15.85 -2.87
C ILE A 40 -0.52 15.33 -2.16
N SER A 41 0.41 16.23 -1.86
CA SER A 41 1.41 15.91 -0.83
C SER A 41 0.70 16.17 0.48
N THR A 42 0.27 15.13 1.18
CA THR A 42 -0.11 15.28 2.59
C THR A 42 1.16 15.65 3.32
N THR A 43 1.46 16.94 3.41
CA THR A 43 2.64 17.43 4.12
C THR A 43 2.43 17.11 5.59
N VAL A 44 3.03 16.00 6.04
CA VAL A 44 3.10 15.67 7.46
C VAL A 44 3.70 16.88 8.17
N ALA A 45 3.04 17.36 9.23
CA ALA A 45 3.55 18.49 9.98
C ALA A 45 4.95 18.17 10.51
N GLU A 46 5.89 19.10 10.34
CA GLU A 46 7.28 18.90 10.80
C GLU A 46 7.34 18.59 12.30
N SER A 47 6.42 19.15 13.10
CA SER A 47 6.27 18.82 14.52
C SER A 47 5.91 17.34 14.75
N ALA A 48 4.94 16.81 14.02
CA ALA A 48 4.55 15.39 14.12
C ALA A 48 5.70 14.46 13.73
N LEU A 49 6.48 14.85 12.71
CA LEU A 49 7.66 14.10 12.30
C LEU A 49 8.77 14.12 13.38
N GLN A 50 8.97 15.26 14.04
CA GLN A 50 9.90 15.38 15.16
C GLN A 50 9.45 14.57 16.38
N ASP A 51 8.16 14.58 16.69
CA ASP A 51 7.57 13.73 17.74
C ASP A 51 7.78 12.25 17.43
N PHE A 52 7.54 11.85 16.18
CA PHE A 52 7.79 10.48 15.73
C PHE A 52 9.26 10.06 15.86
N ARG A 53 10.21 10.92 15.46
CA ARG A 53 11.66 10.66 15.64
C ARG A 53 12.03 10.50 17.11
N ARG A 54 11.50 11.37 17.99
CA ARG A 54 11.71 11.28 19.44
C ARG A 54 11.15 9.99 20.02
N TRP A 55 9.95 9.59 19.59
CA TRP A 55 9.31 8.34 20.00
C TRP A 55 10.09 7.11 19.54
N LEU A 56 10.55 7.05 18.30
CA LEU A 56 11.39 5.94 17.83
C LEU A 56 12.66 5.80 18.67
N SER A 57 13.32 6.93 18.93
CA SER A 57 14.55 6.97 19.74
C SER A 57 14.30 6.47 21.17
N SER A 58 13.20 6.88 21.81
CA SER A 58 12.86 6.43 23.17
C SER A 58 12.48 4.96 23.25
N GLN A 59 12.07 4.36 22.12
CA GLN A 59 11.76 2.94 22.03
C GLN A 59 12.94 2.06 21.63
N GLY A 60 14.11 2.65 21.37
CA GLY A 60 15.30 1.92 20.89
C GLY A 60 15.20 1.49 19.43
N ALA A 61 14.44 2.22 18.60
CA ALA A 61 14.29 1.96 17.17
C ALA A 61 14.99 3.04 16.33
N GLY A 62 15.57 2.66 15.19
CA GLY A 62 16.07 3.63 14.20
C GLY A 62 17.38 4.33 14.59
N GLU A 63 18.36 3.58 15.09
CA GLU A 63 19.65 4.10 15.58
C GLU A 63 20.49 4.80 14.50
N GLY A 64 20.23 6.09 14.26
CA GLY A 64 21.17 7.09 13.74
C GLY A 64 21.71 6.92 12.31
N LYS A 65 21.49 5.79 11.65
CA LYS A 65 21.98 5.52 10.28
C LYS A 65 21.08 6.10 9.22
N ALA A 66 19.78 6.13 9.48
CA ALA A 66 18.78 6.78 8.66
C ALA A 66 17.69 7.35 9.55
N TYR A 67 17.03 8.40 9.08
CA TYR A 67 15.96 9.07 9.82
C TYR A 67 14.75 9.35 8.91
N PRO A 68 13.52 9.27 9.47
CA PRO A 68 12.31 9.70 8.78
C PRO A 68 12.40 11.17 8.36
N ALA A 69 12.15 11.51 7.10
CA ALA A 69 12.20 12.87 6.57
C ALA A 69 11.16 13.08 5.46
N ALA A 70 10.70 14.32 5.28
CA ALA A 70 9.93 14.69 4.10
C ALA A 70 10.82 14.59 2.84
N VAL A 71 10.30 13.93 1.81
CA VAL A 71 10.94 13.69 0.51
C VAL A 71 9.93 14.03 -0.60
N PRO A 72 10.33 14.18 -1.88
CA PRO A 72 9.40 14.53 -2.96
C PRO A 72 8.20 13.57 -3.09
N GLU A 73 8.39 12.30 -2.76
CA GLU A 73 7.33 11.28 -2.75
C GLU A 73 6.47 11.23 -1.47
N GLY A 74 6.62 12.20 -0.56
CA GLY A 74 5.91 12.26 0.71
C GLY A 74 6.85 12.07 1.91
N LEU A 75 6.69 10.97 2.65
CA LEU A 75 7.56 10.65 3.79
C LEU A 75 8.44 9.45 3.46
N GLY A 76 9.72 9.53 3.79
CA GLY A 76 10.69 8.46 3.54
C GLY A 76 11.83 8.43 4.54
N LEU A 77 12.75 7.49 4.36
CA LEU A 77 14.00 7.42 5.13
C LEU A 77 15.14 8.10 4.37
N VAL A 78 15.87 8.99 5.05
CA VAL A 78 17.09 9.63 4.55
C VAL A 78 18.28 9.11 5.34
N ALA A 79 19.32 8.67 4.63
CA ALA A 79 20.55 8.19 5.26
C ALA A 79 21.33 9.36 5.88
N ALA A 80 21.82 9.17 7.10
CA ALA A 80 22.67 10.15 7.80
C ALA A 80 24.13 10.11 7.32
N ARG A 81 24.53 9.03 6.64
CA ARG A 81 25.83 8.80 6.04
C ARG A 81 25.72 7.81 4.90
N ASP A 82 26.83 7.57 4.22
CA ASP A 82 26.91 6.49 3.24
C ASP A 82 26.67 5.13 3.92
N LEU A 83 25.77 4.35 3.32
CA LEU A 83 25.37 3.01 3.78
C LEU A 83 25.76 1.98 2.70
N PRO A 84 26.80 1.15 2.92
CA PRO A 84 27.15 0.07 2.00
C PRO A 84 26.03 -0.97 1.89
N ARG A 85 25.99 -1.66 0.75
CA ARG A 85 25.03 -2.74 0.51
C ARG A 85 25.20 -3.84 1.57
N GLY A 86 24.09 -4.28 2.14
CA GLY A 86 24.06 -5.34 3.15
C GLY A 86 24.19 -4.83 4.59
N GLU A 87 24.43 -3.53 4.80
CA GLU A 87 24.40 -2.96 6.14
C GLU A 87 22.95 -2.89 6.67
N VAL A 88 22.75 -3.30 7.93
CA VAL A 88 21.48 -3.14 8.64
C VAL A 88 21.25 -1.65 8.91
N VAL A 89 20.17 -1.10 8.34
CA VAL A 89 19.79 0.32 8.45
C VAL A 89 19.19 0.63 9.82
N ALA A 90 18.32 -0.23 10.32
CA ALA A 90 17.73 -0.13 11.65
C ALA A 90 17.14 -1.47 12.08
N GLU A 91 16.99 -1.64 13.38
CA GLU A 91 16.19 -2.69 13.99
C GLU A 91 14.98 -2.04 14.66
N VAL A 92 13.81 -2.66 14.50
CA VAL A 92 12.55 -2.17 15.08
C VAL A 92 12.03 -3.22 16.06
N PRO A 93 11.99 -2.91 17.38
CA PRO A 93 11.54 -3.85 18.39
C PRO A 93 10.13 -4.38 18.10
N LYS A 94 9.90 -5.69 18.32
CA LYS A 94 8.62 -6.36 18.06
C LYS A 94 7.43 -5.71 18.76
N LYS A 95 7.64 -5.15 19.96
CA LYS A 95 6.62 -4.41 20.73
C LYS A 95 6.02 -3.20 20.00
N LEU A 96 6.68 -2.69 18.95
CA LEU A 96 6.19 -1.55 18.17
C LEU A 96 5.34 -1.97 16.98
N TRP A 97 5.30 -3.26 16.65
CA TRP A 97 4.61 -3.74 15.47
C TRP A 97 3.11 -3.73 15.70
N MET A 98 2.33 -3.44 14.66
CA MET A 98 0.89 -3.66 14.65
C MET A 98 0.61 -4.85 13.74
N ASP A 99 0.38 -6.00 14.36
CA ASP A 99 0.18 -7.29 13.68
C ASP A 99 -0.81 -8.17 14.46
N ALA A 100 -0.97 -9.42 14.04
CA ALA A 100 -1.86 -10.36 14.71
C ALA A 100 -1.52 -10.58 16.20
N ASP A 101 -0.23 -10.59 16.56
CA ASP A 101 0.21 -10.74 17.95
C ASP A 101 -0.19 -9.50 18.78
N ALA A 102 -0.03 -8.29 18.22
CA ALA A 102 -0.48 -7.05 18.84
C ALA A 102 -2.01 -6.99 18.99
N VAL A 103 -2.77 -7.49 18.00
CA VAL A 103 -4.23 -7.60 18.10
C VAL A 103 -4.61 -8.53 19.26
N ALA A 104 -4.01 -9.71 19.33
CA ALA A 104 -4.30 -10.70 20.36
C ALA A 104 -3.98 -10.19 21.77
N ALA A 105 -2.95 -9.36 21.92
CA ALA A 105 -2.56 -8.74 23.19
C ALA A 105 -3.40 -7.51 23.58
N SER A 106 -4.22 -6.98 22.68
CA SER A 106 -5.06 -5.80 22.91
C SER A 106 -6.45 -6.15 23.42
N ASP A 107 -7.19 -5.14 23.89
CA ASP A 107 -8.57 -5.31 24.39
C ASP A 107 -9.53 -5.88 23.33
N ILE A 108 -9.25 -5.66 22.04
CA ILE A 108 -10.05 -6.20 20.93
C ILE A 108 -9.68 -7.64 20.56
N GLY A 109 -8.62 -8.21 21.14
CA GLY A 109 -8.14 -9.55 20.80
C GLY A 109 -9.20 -10.63 20.94
N ARG A 110 -10.01 -10.57 22.01
CA ARG A 110 -11.12 -11.50 22.22
C ARG A 110 -12.22 -11.35 21.18
N ALA A 111 -12.56 -10.12 20.79
CA ALA A 111 -13.58 -9.84 19.78
C ALA A 111 -13.13 -10.32 18.38
N CYS A 112 -11.83 -10.22 18.08
CA CYS A 112 -11.23 -10.64 16.81
C CYS A 112 -10.88 -12.15 16.74
N ALA A 113 -10.97 -12.89 17.85
CA ALA A 113 -10.58 -14.30 17.91
C ALA A 113 -11.59 -15.29 17.29
N GLY A 114 -12.79 -14.83 16.92
CA GLY A 114 -13.76 -15.64 16.19
C GLY A 114 -13.24 -15.91 14.78
N GLY A 115 -12.76 -17.13 14.51
CA GLY A 115 -11.93 -17.53 13.37
C GLY A 115 -12.42 -17.27 11.93
N ASP A 116 -13.48 -16.48 11.75
CA ASP A 116 -13.96 -16.00 10.44
C ASP A 116 -13.36 -14.65 10.03
N LEU A 117 -12.60 -13.98 10.91
CA LEU A 117 -12.03 -12.68 10.61
C LEU A 117 -10.77 -12.80 9.75
N ARG A 118 -10.71 -12.06 8.65
CA ARG A 118 -9.51 -11.98 7.81
C ARG A 118 -8.36 -11.33 8.60
N PRO A 119 -7.11 -11.82 8.49
CA PRO A 119 -5.98 -11.28 9.25
C PRO A 119 -5.78 -9.76 9.09
N TRP A 120 -5.96 -9.25 7.88
CA TRP A 120 -5.84 -7.82 7.61
C TRP A 120 -6.92 -6.99 8.31
N VAL A 121 -8.14 -7.53 8.43
CA VAL A 121 -9.26 -6.84 9.08
C VAL A 121 -8.98 -6.68 10.58
N ALA A 122 -8.44 -7.71 11.22
CA ALA A 122 -8.06 -7.67 12.62
C ALA A 122 -7.05 -6.53 12.90
N VAL A 123 -6.04 -6.40 12.04
CA VAL A 123 -5.04 -5.33 12.16
C VAL A 123 -5.62 -3.96 11.77
N ALA A 124 -6.56 -3.91 10.81
CA ALA A 124 -7.28 -2.68 10.48
C ALA A 124 -8.11 -2.17 11.66
N LEU A 125 -8.79 -3.06 12.39
CA LEU A 125 -9.53 -2.69 13.59
C LEU A 125 -8.63 -2.18 14.72
N LEU A 126 -7.47 -2.79 14.92
CA LEU A 126 -6.46 -2.27 15.85
C LEU A 126 -6.00 -0.88 15.44
N LEU A 127 -5.68 -0.68 14.16
CA LEU A 127 -5.27 0.61 13.61
C LEU A 127 -6.32 1.70 13.84
N LEU A 128 -7.59 1.39 13.56
CA LEU A 128 -8.71 2.32 13.73
C LEU A 128 -8.95 2.68 15.19
N ARG A 129 -8.95 1.67 16.07
CA ARG A 129 -9.13 1.90 17.50
C ARG A 129 -8.03 2.77 18.08
N GLU A 130 -6.78 2.48 17.73
CA GLU A 130 -5.63 3.24 18.22
C GLU A 130 -5.61 4.65 17.62
N ALA A 131 -6.10 4.85 16.39
CA ALA A 131 -6.31 6.17 15.82
C ALA A 131 -7.39 6.98 16.58
N ALA A 132 -8.49 6.34 16.97
CA ALA A 132 -9.57 6.96 17.75
C ALA A 132 -9.12 7.38 19.16
N ARG A 133 -8.24 6.59 19.80
CA ARG A 133 -7.64 6.93 21.10
C ARG A 133 -6.76 8.18 21.07
N GLY A 134 -6.34 8.65 19.89
CA GLY A 134 -5.55 9.86 19.75
C GLY A 134 -4.27 9.82 20.59
N ALA A 135 -4.09 10.80 21.48
CA ALA A 135 -2.89 10.95 22.31
C ALA A 135 -2.68 9.81 23.33
N ASP A 136 -3.73 9.06 23.67
CA ASP A 136 -3.66 7.95 24.62
C ASP A 136 -3.19 6.63 23.98
N SER A 137 -2.97 6.63 22.66
CA SER A 137 -2.39 5.48 21.95
C SER A 137 -0.88 5.43 22.13
N PRO A 138 -0.29 4.25 22.41
CA PRO A 138 1.16 4.10 22.39
C PRO A 138 1.76 4.29 20.99
N TRP A 139 0.94 4.19 19.93
CA TRP A 139 1.32 4.46 18.55
C TRP A 139 0.99 5.89 18.09
N ALA A 140 0.50 6.77 18.95
CA ALA A 140 0.07 8.12 18.55
C ALA A 140 1.08 8.87 17.65
N PRO A 141 2.42 8.85 17.94
CA PRO A 141 3.40 9.51 17.06
C PRO A 141 3.51 8.86 15.68
N TYR A 142 3.34 7.54 15.59
CA TYR A 142 3.32 6.82 14.31
C TYR A 142 2.04 7.11 13.52
N LEU A 143 0.89 7.09 14.18
CA LEU A 143 -0.41 7.36 13.54
C LEU A 143 -0.49 8.79 13.00
N ALA A 144 0.14 9.74 13.68
CA ALA A 144 0.20 11.14 13.25
C ALA A 144 0.98 11.38 11.94
N ILE A 145 1.88 10.46 11.56
CA ILE A 145 2.66 10.57 10.32
C ILE A 145 2.09 9.73 9.17
N LEU A 146 1.06 8.92 9.42
CA LEU A 146 0.42 8.13 8.38
C LEU A 146 -0.32 9.04 7.39
N PRO A 147 -0.24 8.75 6.08
CA PRO A 147 -0.96 9.52 5.09
C PRO A 147 -2.47 9.32 5.28
N ARG A 148 -3.23 10.41 5.20
CA ARG A 148 -4.70 10.36 5.26
C ARG A 148 -5.31 9.82 3.97
N GLN A 149 -4.63 9.98 2.84
CA GLN A 149 -5.02 9.45 1.55
C GLN A 149 -3.78 9.05 0.76
N THR A 150 -3.95 8.15 -0.20
CA THR A 150 -2.90 7.76 -1.16
C THR A 150 -3.43 7.96 -2.57
N ASP A 151 -2.55 8.00 -3.57
CA ASP A 151 -2.95 8.09 -4.98
C ASP A 151 -3.60 6.81 -5.54
N SER A 152 -3.89 5.83 -4.70
CA SER A 152 -4.59 4.61 -5.10
C SER A 152 -6.00 4.94 -5.63
N THR A 153 -6.40 4.27 -6.71
CA THR A 153 -7.71 4.46 -7.36
C THR A 153 -8.90 4.17 -6.45
N ILE A 154 -8.68 3.45 -5.34
CA ILE A 154 -9.71 3.23 -4.32
C ILE A 154 -10.14 4.53 -3.62
N PHE A 155 -9.30 5.58 -3.64
CA PHE A 155 -9.60 6.89 -3.05
C PHE A 155 -10.08 7.92 -4.08
N TRP A 156 -10.15 7.56 -5.37
CA TRP A 156 -10.51 8.49 -6.42
C TRP A 156 -12.00 8.84 -6.38
N SER A 157 -12.31 10.09 -6.73
CA SER A 157 -13.68 10.56 -6.91
C SER A 157 -14.33 9.93 -8.14
N GLU A 158 -15.64 10.08 -8.29
CA GLU A 158 -16.35 9.58 -9.47
C GLU A 158 -15.81 10.23 -10.76
N GLU A 159 -15.53 11.53 -10.73
CA GLU A 159 -14.96 12.27 -11.86
C GLU A 159 -13.58 11.74 -12.26
N GLU A 160 -12.73 11.42 -11.27
CA GLU A 160 -11.41 10.85 -11.53
C GLU A 160 -11.50 9.42 -12.08
N LEU A 161 -12.49 8.64 -11.63
CA LEU A 161 -12.73 7.29 -12.16
C LEU A 161 -13.25 7.32 -13.60
N LEU A 162 -13.95 8.39 -14.01
CA LEU A 162 -14.36 8.58 -15.42
C LEU A 162 -13.16 8.70 -16.36
N GLU A 163 -12.04 9.26 -15.91
CA GLU A 163 -10.81 9.38 -16.72
C GLU A 163 -10.20 8.01 -17.10
N ILE A 164 -10.51 6.96 -16.33
CA ILE A 164 -10.06 5.59 -16.60
C ILE A 164 -11.18 4.69 -17.10
N GLN A 165 -12.28 5.26 -17.58
CA GLN A 165 -13.41 4.52 -18.13
C GLN A 165 -12.98 3.60 -19.29
N GLY A 166 -13.50 2.38 -19.30
CA GLY A 166 -13.19 1.37 -20.32
C GLY A 166 -11.87 0.63 -20.11
N THR A 167 -11.11 0.96 -19.06
CA THR A 167 -9.90 0.21 -18.69
C THR A 167 -10.21 -0.95 -17.74
N GLN A 168 -9.34 -1.97 -17.73
CA GLN A 168 -9.38 -3.04 -16.71
C GLN A 168 -9.11 -2.49 -15.29
N LEU A 169 -8.40 -1.37 -15.18
CA LEU A 169 -8.11 -0.75 -13.89
C LEU A 169 -9.39 -0.28 -13.20
N LEU A 170 -10.36 0.29 -13.94
CA LEU A 170 -11.63 0.70 -13.37
C LEU A 170 -12.40 -0.49 -12.80
N SER A 171 -12.57 -1.58 -13.57
CA SER A 171 -13.29 -2.76 -13.08
C SER A 171 -12.61 -3.41 -11.88
N THR A 172 -11.28 -3.44 -11.87
CA THR A 172 -10.50 -3.94 -10.72
C THR A 172 -10.70 -3.05 -9.50
N THR A 173 -10.68 -1.73 -9.68
CA THR A 173 -10.88 -0.75 -8.59
C THR A 173 -12.25 -0.89 -7.97
N MET A 174 -13.30 -0.98 -8.80
CA MET A 174 -14.67 -1.18 -8.32
C MET A 174 -14.81 -2.49 -7.56
N GLY A 175 -14.27 -3.60 -8.10
CA GLY A 175 -14.31 -4.89 -7.40
C GLY A 175 -13.60 -4.87 -6.04
N VAL A 176 -12.51 -4.10 -5.90
CA VAL A 176 -11.86 -3.89 -4.60
C VAL A 176 -12.70 -3.04 -3.66
N LYS A 177 -13.31 -1.94 -4.15
CA LYS A 177 -14.23 -1.11 -3.34
C LYS A 177 -15.41 -1.94 -2.81
N ASP A 178 -16.06 -2.71 -3.69
CA ASP A 178 -17.18 -3.58 -3.33
C ASP A 178 -16.76 -4.65 -2.30
N TYR A 179 -15.58 -5.24 -2.47
CA TYR A 179 -15.02 -6.19 -1.52
C TYR A 179 -14.80 -5.55 -0.14
N VAL A 180 -14.14 -4.39 -0.08
CA VAL A 180 -13.86 -3.70 1.18
C VAL A 180 -15.15 -3.26 1.88
N GLN A 181 -16.15 -2.79 1.13
CA GLN A 181 -17.48 -2.47 1.66
C GLN A 181 -18.13 -3.70 2.29
N SER A 182 -18.12 -4.85 1.61
CA SER A 182 -18.72 -6.08 2.15
C SER A 182 -18.06 -6.56 3.45
N GLU A 183 -16.75 -6.38 3.57
CA GLU A 183 -16.00 -6.69 4.79
C GLU A 183 -16.34 -5.69 5.90
N PHE A 184 -16.45 -4.40 5.57
CA PHE A 184 -16.89 -3.36 6.52
C PHE A 184 -18.28 -3.67 7.09
N ASP A 185 -19.27 -3.93 6.24
CA ASP A 185 -20.64 -4.23 6.67
C ASP A 185 -20.69 -5.45 7.60
N SER A 186 -19.94 -6.50 7.27
CA SER A 186 -19.85 -7.72 8.10
C SER A 186 -19.20 -7.44 9.45
N VAL A 187 -18.11 -6.67 9.48
CA VAL A 187 -17.37 -6.32 10.69
C VAL A 187 -18.15 -5.35 11.57
N GLU A 188 -18.82 -4.39 10.96
CA GLU A 188 -19.66 -3.43 11.65
C GLU A 188 -20.77 -4.17 12.40
N ALA A 189 -21.48 -5.07 11.73
CA ALA A 189 -22.56 -5.84 12.32
C ALA A 189 -22.09 -6.82 13.41
N LYS A 190 -20.99 -7.55 13.17
CA LYS A 190 -20.58 -8.68 14.03
C LYS A 190 -19.64 -8.28 15.17
N ILE A 191 -18.82 -7.24 14.98
CA ILE A 191 -17.74 -6.88 15.91
C ILE A 191 -17.97 -5.49 16.47
N ILE A 192 -18.04 -4.45 15.63
CA ILE A 192 -18.11 -3.07 16.10
C ILE A 192 -19.40 -2.82 16.88
N ASN A 193 -20.55 -3.22 16.33
CA ASN A 193 -21.85 -3.04 16.99
C ASN A 193 -22.05 -3.94 18.21
N ALA A 194 -21.41 -5.11 18.25
CA ALA A 194 -21.49 -6.03 19.38
C ALA A 194 -20.59 -5.62 20.56
N ASN A 195 -19.56 -4.78 20.32
CA ASN A 195 -18.55 -4.39 21.31
C ASN A 195 -18.39 -2.85 21.36
N LYS A 196 -19.50 -2.13 21.58
CA LYS A 196 -19.53 -0.65 21.63
C LYS A 196 -18.65 -0.05 22.73
N ASP A 197 -18.36 -0.81 23.78
CA ASP A 197 -17.41 -0.45 24.82
C ASP A 197 -15.96 -0.38 24.30
N LEU A 198 -15.61 -1.24 23.33
CA LEU A 198 -14.29 -1.25 22.70
C LEU A 198 -14.16 -0.24 21.56
N PHE A 199 -15.29 0.11 20.93
CA PHE A 199 -15.40 1.06 19.82
C PHE A 199 -16.45 2.14 20.15
N PRO A 200 -16.12 3.10 21.03
CA PRO A 200 -17.07 4.12 21.50
C PRO A 200 -17.42 5.13 20.41
N ASP A 201 -16.45 5.44 19.54
CA ASP A 201 -16.64 6.34 18.41
C ASP A 201 -17.20 5.62 17.19
N THR A 202 -17.98 6.33 16.39
CA THR A 202 -18.50 5.81 15.12
C THR A 202 -17.35 5.66 14.13
N ILE A 203 -17.06 4.41 13.72
CA ILE A 203 -16.15 4.10 12.62
C ILE A 203 -16.94 4.17 11.32
N THR A 204 -16.50 5.01 10.39
CA THR A 204 -17.14 5.13 9.06
C THR A 204 -16.49 4.20 8.04
N TYR A 205 -17.16 4.01 6.90
CA TYR A 205 -16.56 3.29 5.77
C TYR A 205 -15.28 3.97 5.28
N ASP A 206 -15.21 5.30 5.27
CA ASP A 206 -14.01 6.03 4.85
C ASP A 206 -12.82 5.78 5.79
N ASP A 207 -13.07 5.67 7.10
CA ASP A 207 -12.04 5.28 8.06
C ASP A 207 -11.55 3.85 7.77
N PHE A 208 -12.47 2.92 7.51
CA PHE A 208 -12.13 1.54 7.19
C PHE A 208 -11.36 1.42 5.86
N LEU A 209 -11.76 2.18 4.85
CA LEU A 209 -11.07 2.27 3.56
C LEU A 209 -9.67 2.89 3.71
N TRP A 210 -9.53 3.89 4.58
CA TRP A 210 -8.22 4.44 4.95
C TRP A 210 -7.33 3.37 5.58
N ALA A 211 -7.83 2.62 6.56
CA ALA A 211 -7.08 1.55 7.20
C ALA A 211 -6.66 0.47 6.20
N PHE A 212 -7.57 0.05 5.31
CA PHE A 212 -7.26 -0.86 4.20
C PHE A 212 -6.15 -0.30 3.29
N GLY A 213 -6.23 0.97 2.90
CA GLY A 213 -5.22 1.61 2.06
C GLY A 213 -3.84 1.70 2.73
N VAL A 214 -3.80 2.02 4.03
CA VAL A 214 -2.57 1.99 4.84
C VAL A 214 -1.97 0.59 4.81
N LEU A 215 -2.75 -0.44 5.17
CA LEU A 215 -2.26 -1.82 5.18
C LEU A 215 -1.77 -2.28 3.81
N ARG A 216 -2.55 -2.04 2.76
CA ARG A 216 -2.23 -2.43 1.39
C ARG A 216 -0.91 -1.83 0.89
N SER A 217 -0.58 -0.62 1.34
CA SER A 217 0.60 0.12 0.88
C SER A 217 1.84 -0.03 1.77
N ARG A 218 1.68 -0.45 3.03
CA ARG A 218 2.74 -0.40 4.06
C ARG A 218 3.06 -1.73 4.72
N VAL A 219 2.24 -2.75 4.51
CA VAL A 219 2.51 -4.10 5.04
C VAL A 219 3.64 -4.76 4.25
N PHE A 220 4.56 -5.40 4.99
CA PHE A 220 5.64 -6.19 4.42
C PHE A 220 5.18 -7.61 4.09
N PRO A 221 5.12 -8.01 2.82
CA PRO A 221 4.74 -9.38 2.44
C PRO A 221 5.85 -10.40 2.73
N GLU A 222 7.13 -10.00 2.85
CA GLU A 222 8.26 -10.90 3.07
C GLU A 222 8.51 -11.31 4.55
N LEU A 223 7.57 -11.01 5.46
CA LEU A 223 7.61 -11.63 6.80
C LEU A 223 7.39 -13.14 6.66
N ARG A 224 8.19 -13.98 7.32
CA ARG A 224 8.04 -15.45 7.19
C ARG A 224 6.61 -15.88 7.55
N GLY A 225 5.88 -16.44 6.57
CA GLY A 225 4.50 -16.94 6.72
C GLY A 225 3.42 -15.91 6.33
N ASP A 226 2.16 -16.17 6.70
CA ASP A 226 1.00 -15.28 6.41
C ASP A 226 0.92 -14.05 7.34
N LYS A 227 2.04 -13.60 7.90
CA LYS A 227 2.05 -12.57 8.94
C LYS A 227 2.05 -11.16 8.36
N LEU A 228 0.89 -10.52 8.40
CA LEU A 228 0.69 -9.10 8.07
C LEU A 228 1.08 -8.21 9.26
N ALA A 229 1.97 -7.24 9.04
CA ALA A 229 2.37 -6.27 10.07
C ALA A 229 2.64 -4.87 9.50
N LEU A 230 2.19 -3.84 10.24
CA LEU A 230 2.74 -2.49 10.13
C LEU A 230 3.91 -2.37 11.10
N ILE A 231 5.04 -1.90 10.58
CA ILE A 231 6.29 -1.80 11.33
C ILE A 231 6.73 -0.34 11.25
N PRO A 232 6.49 0.46 12.30
CA PRO A 232 6.92 1.85 12.34
C PRO A 232 8.41 1.95 11.99
N PHE A 233 8.79 2.98 11.24
CA PHE A 233 10.13 3.17 10.63
C PHE A 233 10.34 2.34 9.37
N ALA A 234 10.16 1.01 9.42
CA ALA A 234 10.44 0.15 8.28
C ALA A 234 9.52 0.48 7.10
N ASP A 235 8.23 0.75 7.37
CA ASP A 235 7.21 1.09 6.38
C ASP A 235 7.43 2.42 5.65
N LEU A 236 8.44 3.21 6.04
CA LEU A 236 8.87 4.43 5.35
C LEU A 236 9.91 4.17 4.27
N VAL A 237 10.33 2.91 4.08
CA VAL A 237 11.21 2.54 2.97
C VAL A 237 10.44 2.68 1.66
N SER A 238 10.87 3.62 0.82
CA SER A 238 10.30 3.81 -0.51
C SER A 238 10.62 2.62 -1.43
N SER A 239 9.67 2.26 -2.30
CA SER A 239 9.85 1.29 -3.39
C SER A 239 10.97 1.66 -4.37
N LYS A 240 11.44 2.91 -4.38
CA LYS A 240 12.59 3.38 -5.16
C LYS A 240 13.94 3.20 -4.45
N CYS A 241 13.96 2.77 -3.18
CA CYS A 241 15.23 2.52 -2.48
C CYS A 241 15.94 1.28 -3.06
N LYS A 242 16.86 1.50 -4.02
CA LYS A 242 17.66 0.43 -4.62
C LYS A 242 18.60 -0.25 -3.61
N ALA A 243 18.97 0.45 -2.54
CA ALA A 243 19.84 -0.05 -1.47
C ALA A 243 19.10 -0.90 -0.43
N CYS A 244 17.79 -0.72 -0.26
CA CYS A 244 16.97 -1.33 0.79
C CYS A 244 16.29 -2.65 0.34
N ARG A 245 16.80 -3.32 -0.70
CA ARG A 245 16.16 -4.51 -1.31
C ARG A 245 16.12 -5.75 -0.41
N SER A 246 16.68 -5.67 0.80
CA SER A 246 16.65 -6.74 1.77
C SER A 246 16.45 -6.14 3.16
N ILE A 247 15.19 -6.01 3.56
CA ILE A 247 14.84 -5.77 4.96
C ILE A 247 14.93 -7.13 5.64
N PHE A 248 16.03 -7.36 6.36
CA PHE A 248 16.21 -8.57 7.15
C PHE A 248 15.67 -8.34 8.55
N TYR A 249 14.64 -9.09 8.93
CA TYR A 249 14.12 -9.10 10.28
C TYR A 249 14.90 -10.11 11.12
N TYR A 250 15.67 -9.62 12.09
CA TYR A 250 16.22 -10.48 13.14
C TYR A 250 15.18 -10.55 14.28
N SER A 251 14.55 -11.71 14.42
CA SER A 251 13.85 -12.06 15.66
C SER A 251 14.92 -12.58 16.62
N SER A 252 15.52 -11.70 17.41
CA SER A 252 16.24 -12.16 18.60
C SER A 252 15.20 -12.78 19.53
N SER A 253 15.13 -14.11 19.49
CA SER A 253 14.37 -14.90 20.44
C SER A 253 15.02 -14.73 21.80
N ILE A 254 14.19 -14.31 22.77
CA ILE A 254 14.10 -14.84 24.13
C ILE A 254 15.39 -15.47 24.66
N ASP A 255 16.02 -14.79 25.61
CA ASP A 255 16.54 -15.40 26.84
C ASP A 255 15.93 -14.64 28.03
#